data_AF-A0A5C8JL50-F1
#
_entry.id   AF-A0A5C8JL50-F1
#
_cell.length_a   1.000
_cell.length_b   1.000
_cell.length_c   1.000
_cell.angle_alpha   90.00
_cell.angle_beta   90.00
_cell.angle_gamma   90.00
#
_symmetry.space_group_name_H-M   'P 1'
#
loop_
_entity.id
_entity.type
_entity.pdbx_description
1 polymer ?
#
loop_
_entity_poly.entity_id
_entity_poly.type
_entity_poly.pdbx_seq_one_letter_code
_entity_poly.pdbx_strand_id
1 'polypeptide(L)'
;MRPGGEFSIMSACPSHARRWRSQLSAVKSANLCWGHRYMWLRIHQLPPRHQPESHILLRFSIPPSLTVAHCRAMLTSLTRRHEALRTTFHADGGPRQRVHAPGPWPIVQASVERDGTPSPAEVVEDLTGRPFDLAAEWPIRACVITSGGAPKQVVVVFNHLAVDMWTLERIEQELWAQAQGIASRRPASLPPVRHQPADLARWEASAEAAALAAEALAYWEKQVALLPADPFATRRTPMPPQEARHATLTSPSLLDAGRRIATRHKVWPSAVHLAAHTALLAAYTGQGAVGQLAFAGNRGSHAYQDVLTCMFSPMLMRVDCSDDPPFSELVRRVAAESEQAARHAYVPYDEVVELVSREGSRRGVPVRLGSEVNFLNQRTLVYKGRRTTFTWNRAPEAWSHYGADTYMRIDEWRDAVVLALQAASSIMDAAAVEAFLRGHEALVLAHDDPSTDLRVSEVAALAGFTPPSASPYATGPATEVSPEAVGALVRAVSEVHGLGRVDPSDSYVLAGGRVLRAPEVLARLREHGWAGLTPRALAEPTPLATLAGLLAPVRPAEPLLPTHQKLGV
;
A
#
# COMPACT_ATOMS: atom_id res chain seq x y z
N MET A 1 -70.66 -3.97 -12.04
CA MET A 1 -70.64 -4.85 -13.23
C MET A 1 -69.21 -4.94 -13.75
N ARG A 2 -68.89 -6.09 -14.32
CA ARG A 2 -67.60 -6.66 -14.78
C ARG A 2 -66.96 -5.90 -15.99
N PRO A 3 -65.79 -6.29 -16.56
CA PRO A 3 -64.49 -5.60 -16.45
C PRO A 3 -63.82 -5.37 -17.84
N GLY A 4 -62.52 -5.04 -17.89
CA GLY A 4 -61.65 -5.38 -19.03
C GLY A 4 -60.83 -4.23 -19.63
N GLY A 5 -59.50 -4.35 -19.57
CA GLY A 5 -58.55 -3.47 -20.25
C GLY A 5 -57.13 -4.00 -20.10
N GLU A 6 -56.73 -4.89 -21.01
CA GLU A 6 -55.37 -5.38 -21.19
C GLU A 6 -54.42 -4.24 -21.58
N PHE A 7 -53.23 -4.17 -20.98
CA PHE A 7 -52.14 -3.33 -21.47
C PHE A 7 -50.98 -4.20 -21.96
N SER A 8 -50.73 -4.04 -23.27
CA SER A 8 -49.73 -4.74 -24.08
C SER A 8 -48.29 -4.38 -23.67
N ILE A 9 -47.44 -5.41 -23.63
CA ILE A 9 -46.00 -5.34 -23.38
C ILE A 9 -45.30 -4.68 -24.59
N MET A 10 -44.64 -3.55 -24.37
CA MET A 10 -43.70 -2.97 -25.33
C MET A 10 -42.39 -3.78 -25.36
N SER A 11 -42.18 -4.45 -26.49
CA SER A 11 -40.95 -5.12 -26.91
C SER A 11 -39.75 -4.16 -26.91
N ALA A 12 -38.70 -4.51 -26.16
CA ALA A 12 -37.42 -3.81 -26.17
C ALA A 12 -36.58 -4.21 -27.40
N CYS A 13 -35.97 -3.20 -28.04
CA CYS A 13 -35.25 -3.31 -29.30
C CYS A 13 -34.04 -4.30 -29.25
N PRO A 14 -33.93 -5.30 -30.15
CA PRO A 14 -32.90 -6.35 -30.11
C PRO A 14 -31.45 -5.92 -30.37
N SER A 15 -31.20 -4.68 -30.78
CA SER A 15 -29.88 -4.18 -31.19
C SER A 15 -29.00 -3.76 -30.00
N HIS A 16 -29.58 -3.19 -28.94
CA HIS A 16 -28.84 -2.85 -27.70
C HIS A 16 -28.44 -4.11 -26.91
N ALA A 17 -29.31 -5.13 -26.87
CA ALA A 17 -29.03 -6.39 -26.18
C ALA A 17 -27.91 -7.20 -26.87
N ARG A 18 -27.76 -7.10 -28.19
CA ARG A 18 -26.69 -7.77 -28.95
C ARG A 18 -25.31 -7.14 -28.72
N ARG A 19 -25.25 -5.80 -28.64
CA ARG A 19 -23.99 -5.06 -28.34
C ARG A 19 -23.49 -5.29 -26.90
N TRP A 20 -24.42 -5.46 -25.95
CA TRP A 20 -24.12 -5.83 -24.57
C TRP A 20 -23.67 -7.30 -24.43
N ARG A 21 -24.28 -8.22 -25.19
CA ARG A 21 -23.90 -9.64 -25.18
C ARG A 21 -22.55 -9.92 -25.87
N SER A 22 -22.17 -9.15 -26.89
CA SER A 22 -20.86 -9.30 -27.55
C SER A 22 -19.69 -8.73 -26.73
N GLN A 23 -19.94 -7.84 -25.77
CA GLN A 23 -18.92 -7.33 -24.84
C GLN A 23 -18.68 -8.25 -23.61
N LEU A 24 -19.54 -9.27 -23.42
CA LEU A 24 -19.49 -10.17 -22.27
C LEU A 24 -18.67 -11.46 -22.51
N SER A 25 -18.10 -11.67 -23.70
CA SER A 25 -17.47 -12.96 -24.05
C SER A 25 -15.96 -12.95 -24.31
N ALA A 26 -15.27 -11.80 -24.23
CA ALA A 26 -13.83 -11.74 -24.38
C ALA A 26 -13.17 -11.43 -23.05
N VAL A 27 -12.32 -12.34 -22.56
CA VAL A 27 -11.37 -12.05 -21.49
C VAL A 27 -10.57 -10.81 -21.90
N LYS A 28 -10.74 -9.71 -21.18
CA LYS A 28 -9.97 -8.49 -21.42
C LYS A 28 -8.64 -8.64 -20.69
N SER A 29 -7.53 -8.40 -21.37
CA SER A 29 -6.21 -8.30 -20.76
C SER A 29 -5.62 -6.93 -21.03
N ALA A 30 -4.97 -6.35 -20.03
CA ALA A 30 -4.29 -5.07 -20.11
C ALA A 30 -3.04 -5.09 -19.21
N ASN A 31 -2.16 -4.10 -19.36
CA ASN A 31 -1.08 -3.87 -18.41
C ASN A 31 -1.63 -3.60 -17.01
N LEU A 32 -0.80 -3.76 -15.99
CA LEU A 32 -1.11 -3.23 -14.66
C LEU A 32 -1.28 -1.72 -14.71
N CYS A 33 -2.27 -1.19 -13.98
CA CYS A 33 -2.32 0.24 -13.71
C CYS A 33 -1.16 0.66 -12.79
N TRP A 34 -0.82 1.93 -12.69
CA TRP A 34 0.29 2.41 -11.86
C TRP A 34 0.13 2.03 -10.38
N GLY A 35 -1.07 2.17 -9.81
CA GLY A 35 -1.36 1.70 -8.44
C GLY A 35 -1.24 0.18 -8.27
N HIS A 36 -1.58 -0.60 -9.31
CA HIS A 36 -1.33 -2.04 -9.31
C HIS A 36 0.17 -2.35 -9.34
N ARG A 37 0.98 -1.61 -10.10
CA ARG A 37 2.45 -1.79 -10.16
C ARG A 37 3.08 -1.61 -8.77
N TYR A 38 2.65 -0.58 -8.02
CA TYR A 38 3.08 -0.39 -6.64
C TYR A 38 2.72 -1.59 -5.74
N MET A 39 1.45 -2.02 -5.73
CA MET A 39 1.01 -3.12 -4.87
C MET A 39 1.60 -4.48 -5.30
N TRP A 40 1.85 -4.68 -6.59
CA TRP A 40 2.54 -5.85 -7.13
C TRP A 40 3.95 -5.96 -6.52
N LEU A 41 4.72 -4.87 -6.53
CA LEU A 41 6.04 -4.85 -5.89
C LEU A 41 5.94 -5.16 -4.38
N ARG A 42 5.00 -4.53 -3.67
CA ARG A 42 4.79 -4.77 -2.23
C ARG A 42 4.49 -6.25 -1.93
N ILE A 43 3.53 -6.85 -2.63
CA ILE A 43 3.11 -8.23 -2.38
C ILE A 43 4.26 -9.20 -2.65
N HIS A 44 5.02 -9.01 -3.72
CA HIS A 44 6.13 -9.89 -4.06
C HIS A 44 7.38 -9.70 -3.19
N GLN A 45 7.51 -8.58 -2.48
CA GLN A 45 8.55 -8.39 -1.46
C GLN A 45 8.25 -9.20 -0.17
N LEU A 46 7.00 -9.59 0.06
CA LEU A 46 6.60 -10.31 1.26
C LEU A 46 6.85 -11.82 1.12
N PRO A 47 7.39 -12.47 2.16
CA PRO A 47 7.29 -13.91 2.29
C PRO A 47 5.82 -14.37 2.24
N PRO A 48 5.51 -15.58 1.73
CA PRO A 48 4.13 -16.06 1.59
C PRO A 48 3.27 -15.93 2.86
N ARG A 49 3.85 -16.19 4.04
CA ARG A 49 3.15 -16.07 5.34
C ARG A 49 2.69 -14.65 5.69
N HIS A 50 3.29 -13.62 5.07
CA HIS A 50 3.01 -12.21 5.32
C HIS A 50 2.18 -11.55 4.21
N GLN A 51 2.00 -12.22 3.06
CA GLN A 51 1.13 -11.73 1.99
C GLN A 51 -0.30 -11.34 2.43
N PRO A 52 -0.90 -11.98 3.46
CA PRO A 52 -2.18 -11.55 4.02
C PRO A 52 -2.24 -10.10 4.52
N GLU A 53 -1.10 -9.47 4.78
CA GLU A 53 -1.06 -8.04 5.16
C GLU A 53 -1.41 -7.10 4.00
N SER A 54 -1.46 -7.62 2.77
CA SER A 54 -2.01 -6.91 1.61
C SER A 54 -3.54 -7.02 1.52
N HIS A 55 -4.22 -7.57 2.52
CA HIS A 55 -5.67 -7.68 2.52
C HIS A 55 -6.34 -6.45 3.13
N ILE A 56 -7.46 -6.03 2.53
CA ILE A 56 -8.34 -4.98 3.07
C ILE A 56 -9.65 -5.62 3.51
N LEU A 57 -10.12 -5.28 4.70
CA LEU A 57 -11.38 -5.80 5.25
C LEU A 57 -12.46 -4.72 5.22
N LEU A 58 -13.65 -5.09 4.74
CA LEU A 58 -14.88 -4.35 4.95
C LEU A 58 -15.81 -5.13 5.87
N ARG A 59 -16.33 -4.48 6.90
CA ARG A 59 -17.41 -5.01 7.73
C ARG A 59 -18.65 -4.17 7.51
N PHE A 60 -19.70 -4.78 6.97
CA PHE A 60 -20.94 -4.13 6.62
C PHE A 60 -22.10 -4.68 7.44
N SER A 61 -22.72 -3.83 8.26
CA SER A 61 -23.89 -4.21 9.06
C SER A 61 -25.12 -4.36 8.17
N ILE A 62 -25.86 -5.46 8.34
CA ILE A 62 -27.01 -5.78 7.50
C ILE A 62 -28.31 -5.30 8.18
N PRO A 63 -29.15 -4.50 7.49
CA PRO A 63 -30.45 -4.13 8.03
C PRO A 63 -31.32 -5.36 8.34
N PRO A 64 -32.10 -5.37 9.44
CA PRO A 64 -32.84 -6.56 9.88
C PRO A 64 -33.84 -7.15 8.89
N SER A 65 -34.30 -6.36 7.91
CA SER A 65 -35.26 -6.80 6.88
C SER A 65 -34.63 -7.60 5.74
N LEU A 66 -33.29 -7.70 5.69
CA LEU A 66 -32.57 -8.40 4.62
C LEU A 66 -32.36 -9.88 4.96
N THR A 67 -32.26 -10.71 3.92
CA THR A 67 -31.99 -12.15 4.00
C THR A 67 -30.58 -12.45 3.50
N VAL A 68 -30.08 -13.66 3.76
CA VAL A 68 -28.80 -14.12 3.20
C VAL A 68 -28.82 -14.07 1.66
N ALA A 69 -29.96 -14.39 1.04
CA ALA A 69 -30.14 -14.28 -0.41
C ALA A 69 -30.00 -12.83 -0.91
N HIS A 70 -30.53 -11.85 -0.17
CA HIS A 70 -30.31 -10.42 -0.47
C HIS A 70 -28.83 -10.06 -0.39
N CYS A 71 -28.11 -10.54 0.65
CA CYS A 71 -26.67 -10.31 0.78
C CYS A 71 -25.89 -10.87 -0.42
N ARG A 72 -26.18 -12.11 -0.84
CA ARG A 72 -25.58 -12.74 -2.03
C ARG A 72 -25.87 -11.97 -3.30
N ALA A 73 -27.09 -11.48 -3.47
CA ALA A 73 -27.49 -10.70 -4.63
C ALA A 73 -26.78 -9.35 -4.72
N MET A 74 -26.65 -8.64 -3.58
CA MET A 74 -25.94 -7.36 -3.48
C MET A 74 -24.46 -7.50 -3.84
N LEU A 75 -23.77 -8.46 -3.24
CA LEU A 75 -22.36 -8.73 -3.52
C LEU A 75 -22.15 -9.14 -4.98
N THR A 76 -22.95 -10.08 -5.50
CA THR A 76 -22.88 -10.47 -6.92
C THR A 76 -23.21 -9.31 -7.87
N SER A 77 -23.98 -8.31 -7.42
CA SER A 77 -24.20 -7.09 -8.20
C SER A 77 -22.93 -6.27 -8.37
N LEU A 78 -22.08 -6.20 -7.33
CA LEU A 78 -20.79 -5.51 -7.40
C LEU A 78 -19.85 -6.18 -8.43
N THR A 79 -19.78 -7.52 -8.48
CA THR A 79 -18.92 -8.22 -9.46
C THR A 79 -19.40 -8.00 -10.91
N ARG A 80 -20.71 -7.78 -11.11
CA ARG A 80 -21.25 -7.39 -12.42
C ARG A 80 -20.86 -5.96 -12.79
N ARG A 81 -20.86 -5.04 -11.82
CA ARG A 81 -20.61 -3.61 -12.04
C ARG A 81 -19.13 -3.28 -12.18
N HIS A 82 -18.27 -3.93 -11.41
CA HIS A 82 -16.88 -3.51 -11.22
C HIS A 82 -15.92 -4.62 -11.68
N GLU A 83 -15.14 -4.34 -12.72
CA GLU A 83 -14.18 -5.31 -13.28
C GLU A 83 -13.07 -5.66 -12.29
N ALA A 84 -12.68 -4.72 -11.41
CA ALA A 84 -11.63 -4.91 -10.41
C ALA A 84 -11.88 -6.14 -9.50
N LEU A 85 -13.14 -6.43 -9.17
CA LEU A 85 -13.51 -7.51 -8.25
C LEU A 85 -13.43 -8.90 -8.89
N ARG A 86 -13.26 -8.99 -10.21
CA ARG A 86 -13.16 -10.23 -10.99
C ARG A 86 -11.92 -10.25 -11.88
N THR A 87 -10.88 -9.56 -11.45
CA THR A 87 -9.61 -9.42 -12.17
C THR A 87 -8.53 -10.26 -11.50
N THR A 88 -7.89 -11.14 -12.27
CA THR A 88 -6.68 -11.88 -11.85
C THR A 88 -5.43 -11.19 -12.40
N PHE A 89 -4.28 -11.40 -11.78
CA PHE A 89 -2.99 -10.79 -12.11
C PHE A 89 -1.95 -11.86 -12.42
N HIS A 90 -1.27 -11.71 -13.56
CA HIS A 90 -0.39 -12.71 -14.15
C HIS A 90 0.97 -12.11 -14.43
N ALA A 91 2.05 -12.88 -14.35
CA ALA A 91 3.41 -12.40 -14.59
C ALA A 91 3.96 -12.72 -16.00
N ASP A 92 3.21 -13.43 -16.85
CA ASP A 92 3.72 -13.96 -18.12
C ASP A 92 4.04 -12.85 -19.14
N GLY A 93 5.34 -12.63 -19.39
CA GLY A 93 5.83 -11.59 -20.29
C GLY A 93 5.71 -10.18 -19.72
N GLY A 94 5.79 -10.05 -18.39
CA GLY A 94 5.50 -8.83 -17.63
C GLY A 94 4.12 -8.89 -16.97
N PRO A 95 3.92 -8.17 -15.85
CA PRO A 95 2.69 -8.31 -15.11
C PRO A 95 1.50 -7.67 -15.82
N ARG A 96 0.39 -8.41 -15.89
CA ARG A 96 -0.84 -8.02 -16.56
C ARG A 96 -2.06 -8.32 -15.72
N GLN A 97 -3.10 -7.53 -15.93
CA GLN A 97 -4.44 -7.81 -15.42
C GLN A 97 -5.26 -8.59 -16.45
N ARG A 98 -6.10 -9.50 -15.97
CA ARG A 98 -7.00 -10.34 -16.76
C ARG A 98 -8.40 -10.32 -16.15
N VAL A 99 -9.33 -9.68 -16.85
CA VAL A 99 -10.71 -9.51 -16.43
C VAL A 99 -11.54 -10.71 -16.86
N HIS A 100 -12.17 -11.38 -15.91
CA HIS A 100 -13.05 -12.54 -16.15
C HIS A 100 -14.48 -12.12 -16.42
N ALA A 101 -15.31 -12.99 -17.02
CA ALA A 101 -16.73 -12.72 -17.15
C ALA A 101 -17.40 -12.54 -15.76
N PRO A 102 -18.47 -11.74 -15.65
CA PRO A 102 -19.21 -11.62 -14.40
C PRO A 102 -19.75 -12.98 -13.94
N GLY A 103 -19.69 -13.23 -12.64
CA GLY A 103 -20.18 -14.46 -12.03
C GLY A 103 -20.54 -14.28 -10.56
N PRO A 104 -21.10 -15.32 -9.92
CA PRO A 104 -21.50 -15.28 -8.52
C PRO A 104 -20.28 -15.03 -7.63
N TRP A 105 -20.46 -14.24 -6.58
CA TRP A 105 -19.42 -14.07 -5.55
C TRP A 105 -19.41 -15.32 -4.64
N PRO A 106 -18.27 -16.01 -4.47
CA PRO A 106 -18.13 -17.08 -3.48
C PRO A 106 -18.33 -16.54 -2.05
N ILE A 107 -19.42 -16.95 -1.39
CA ILE A 107 -19.79 -16.45 -0.06
C ILE A 107 -19.97 -17.63 0.91
N VAL A 108 -19.16 -17.63 1.96
CA VAL A 108 -19.27 -18.54 3.11
C VAL A 108 -20.38 -18.01 4.04
N GLN A 109 -21.12 -18.90 4.67
CA GLN A 109 -22.08 -18.55 5.72
C GLN A 109 -21.55 -19.08 7.05
N ALA A 110 -21.54 -18.23 8.07
CA ALA A 110 -21.18 -18.57 9.44
C ALA A 110 -22.33 -18.14 10.37
N SER A 111 -22.61 -18.89 11.44
CA SER A 111 -23.63 -18.50 12.41
C SER A 111 -23.06 -18.39 13.82
N VAL A 112 -23.63 -17.50 14.63
CA VAL A 112 -23.26 -17.39 16.04
C VAL A 112 -23.84 -18.54 16.88
N GLU A 113 -24.76 -19.31 16.31
CA GLU A 113 -25.35 -20.49 16.92
C GLU A 113 -24.41 -21.69 16.77
N ARG A 114 -24.42 -22.61 17.74
CA ARG A 114 -23.71 -23.91 17.64
C ARG A 114 -24.58 -24.94 16.93
N ASP A 115 -25.01 -24.61 15.72
CA ASP A 115 -25.98 -25.38 14.92
C ASP A 115 -25.34 -26.26 13.83
N GLY A 116 -24.01 -26.43 13.89
CA GLY A 116 -23.22 -27.14 12.88
C GLY A 116 -22.69 -26.24 11.75
N THR A 117 -23.06 -24.95 11.73
CA THR A 117 -22.34 -23.97 10.91
C THR A 117 -21.02 -23.55 11.57
N PRO A 118 -20.00 -23.15 10.78
CA PRO A 118 -18.71 -22.73 11.33
C PRO A 118 -18.82 -21.45 12.16
N SER A 119 -17.92 -21.29 13.13
CA SER A 119 -17.84 -20.07 13.94
C SER A 119 -17.49 -18.86 13.06
N PRO A 120 -18.12 -17.68 13.26
CA PRO A 120 -17.79 -16.47 12.52
C PRO A 120 -16.32 -16.06 12.70
N ALA A 121 -15.74 -16.30 13.87
CA ALA A 121 -14.34 -15.98 14.14
C ALA A 121 -13.41 -16.85 13.29
N GLU A 122 -13.63 -18.17 13.27
CA GLU A 122 -12.83 -19.14 12.52
C GLU A 122 -12.90 -18.87 11.01
N VAL A 123 -14.10 -18.59 10.49
CA VAL A 123 -14.26 -18.27 9.06
C VAL A 123 -13.55 -16.98 8.70
N VAL A 124 -13.71 -15.91 9.49
CA VAL A 124 -13.04 -14.64 9.21
C VAL A 124 -11.52 -14.79 9.31
N GLU A 125 -11.02 -15.58 10.25
CA GLU A 125 -9.60 -15.89 10.38
C GLU A 125 -9.07 -16.64 9.14
N ASP A 126 -9.77 -17.68 8.66
CA ASP A 126 -9.38 -18.38 7.43
C ASP A 126 -9.37 -17.47 6.20
N LEU A 127 -10.45 -16.70 6.00
CA LEU A 127 -10.59 -15.82 4.84
C LEU A 127 -9.52 -14.74 4.80
N THR A 128 -9.09 -14.26 5.97
CA THR A 128 -8.11 -13.18 6.12
C THR A 128 -6.68 -13.70 6.16
N GLY A 129 -6.43 -14.88 6.71
CA GLY A 129 -5.10 -15.42 6.96
C GLY A 129 -4.46 -16.18 5.79
N ARG A 130 -5.24 -16.63 4.80
CA ARG A 130 -4.67 -17.30 3.61
C ARG A 130 -4.31 -16.31 2.50
N PRO A 131 -3.13 -16.37 1.87
CA PRO A 131 -2.82 -15.56 0.69
C PRO A 131 -3.83 -15.77 -0.45
N PHE A 132 -4.01 -14.76 -1.31
CA PHE A 132 -4.71 -14.92 -2.59
C PHE A 132 -3.76 -15.53 -3.63
N ASP A 133 -4.26 -16.50 -4.40
CA ASP A 133 -3.60 -16.86 -5.66
C ASP A 133 -3.96 -15.79 -6.70
N LEU A 134 -3.05 -14.83 -6.91
CA LEU A 134 -3.31 -13.69 -7.80
C LEU A 134 -3.65 -14.12 -9.23
N ALA A 135 -3.14 -15.25 -9.71
CA ALA A 135 -3.33 -15.71 -11.08
C ALA A 135 -4.66 -16.48 -11.26
N ALA A 136 -5.12 -17.18 -10.22
CA ALA A 136 -6.28 -18.07 -10.31
C ALA A 136 -7.53 -17.55 -9.58
N GLU A 137 -7.36 -16.78 -8.51
CA GLU A 137 -8.42 -16.36 -7.60
C GLU A 137 -8.86 -14.92 -7.87
N TRP A 138 -10.17 -14.66 -7.81
CA TRP A 138 -10.64 -13.28 -7.77
C TRP A 138 -10.16 -12.60 -6.48
N PRO A 139 -9.88 -11.29 -6.49
CA PRO A 139 -9.27 -10.58 -5.36
C PRO A 139 -10.31 -10.26 -4.27
N ILE A 140 -11.26 -11.18 -4.05
CA ILE A 140 -12.42 -11.04 -3.19
C ILE A 140 -12.77 -12.35 -2.48
N ARG A 141 -13.09 -12.25 -1.20
CA ARG A 141 -13.68 -13.32 -0.37
C ARG A 141 -14.73 -12.72 0.54
N ALA A 142 -15.79 -13.46 0.86
CA ALA A 142 -16.85 -12.93 1.69
C ALA A 142 -17.46 -13.97 2.63
N CYS A 143 -17.86 -13.51 3.81
CA CYS A 143 -18.65 -14.25 4.79
C CYS A 143 -19.92 -13.47 5.15
N VAL A 144 -21.06 -14.16 5.19
CA VAL A 144 -22.29 -13.66 5.81
C VAL A 144 -22.41 -14.28 7.19
N ILE A 145 -22.39 -13.43 8.23
CA ILE A 145 -22.58 -13.84 9.62
C ILE A 145 -24.07 -13.74 9.96
N THR A 146 -24.66 -14.85 10.38
CA THR A 146 -26.07 -14.96 10.78
C THR A 146 -26.25 -15.11 12.28
N SER A 147 -27.41 -14.66 12.77
CA SER A 147 -27.92 -14.99 14.10
C SER A 147 -29.43 -15.20 14.04
N GLY A 148 -29.90 -16.30 14.60
CA GLY A 148 -31.28 -16.78 14.48
C GLY A 148 -31.68 -17.02 13.03
N GLY A 149 -30.73 -17.44 12.18
CA GLY A 149 -30.92 -17.59 10.72
C GLY A 149 -30.99 -16.27 9.94
N ALA A 150 -30.98 -15.11 10.59
CA ALA A 150 -31.01 -13.79 9.94
C ALA A 150 -29.59 -13.21 9.79
N PRO A 151 -29.24 -12.60 8.65
CA PRO A 151 -27.92 -11.97 8.48
C PRO A 151 -27.79 -10.75 9.40
N LYS A 152 -26.63 -10.63 10.04
CA LYS A 152 -26.27 -9.49 10.91
C LYS A 152 -25.15 -8.66 10.31
N GLN A 153 -24.18 -9.33 9.70
CA GLN A 153 -23.00 -8.68 9.16
C GLN A 153 -22.50 -9.43 7.93
N VAL A 154 -21.99 -8.66 6.96
CA VAL A 154 -21.16 -9.17 5.89
C VAL A 154 -19.73 -8.74 6.15
N VAL A 155 -18.80 -9.69 6.10
CA VAL A 155 -17.36 -9.44 6.11
C VAL A 155 -16.84 -9.71 4.72
N VAL A 156 -16.15 -8.74 4.14
CA VAL A 156 -15.51 -8.87 2.83
C VAL A 156 -14.01 -8.67 2.98
N VAL A 157 -13.23 -9.57 2.41
CA VAL A 157 -11.77 -9.49 2.32
C VAL A 157 -11.41 -9.25 0.87
N PHE A 158 -10.67 -8.18 0.62
CA PHE A 158 -10.17 -7.81 -0.70
C PHE A 158 -8.66 -7.99 -0.72
N ASN A 159 -8.09 -8.37 -1.87
CA ASN A 159 -6.68 -8.08 -2.12
C ASN A 159 -6.53 -6.59 -2.47
N HIS A 160 -5.56 -5.90 -1.88
CA HIS A 160 -5.34 -4.46 -2.06
C HIS A 160 -4.97 -4.08 -3.51
N LEU A 161 -4.61 -5.02 -4.39
CA LEU A 161 -4.56 -4.75 -5.84
C LEU A 161 -5.92 -4.29 -6.40
N ALA A 162 -7.03 -4.82 -5.90
CA ALA A 162 -8.36 -4.52 -6.44
C ALA A 162 -9.02 -3.29 -5.84
N VAL A 163 -8.58 -2.83 -4.66
CA VAL A 163 -9.23 -1.74 -3.94
C VAL A 163 -8.20 -0.90 -3.18
N ASP A 164 -8.42 0.40 -3.13
CA ASP A 164 -7.82 1.31 -2.14
C ASP A 164 -8.90 1.81 -1.16
N MET A 165 -8.53 2.65 -0.19
CA MET A 165 -9.48 3.17 0.80
C MET A 165 -10.62 3.98 0.15
N TRP A 166 -10.33 4.75 -0.90
CA TRP A 166 -11.36 5.50 -1.63
C TRP A 166 -12.36 4.56 -2.32
N THR A 167 -11.84 3.51 -2.97
CA THR A 167 -12.65 2.46 -3.60
C THR A 167 -13.51 1.74 -2.56
N LEU A 168 -12.97 1.48 -1.37
CA LEU A 168 -13.70 0.85 -0.26
C LEU A 168 -14.90 1.70 0.17
N GLU A 169 -14.72 3.01 0.35
CA GLU A 169 -15.81 3.94 0.71
C GLU A 169 -16.91 3.95 -0.36
N ARG A 170 -16.54 3.93 -1.65
CA ARG A 170 -17.52 3.87 -2.75
C ARG A 170 -18.27 2.54 -2.78
N ILE A 171 -17.58 1.42 -2.60
CA ILE A 171 -18.21 0.10 -2.49
C ILE A 171 -19.19 0.04 -1.32
N GLU A 172 -18.80 0.60 -0.16
CA GLU A 172 -19.68 0.68 1.01
C GLU A 172 -20.95 1.52 0.73
N GLN A 173 -20.81 2.66 0.05
CA GLN A 173 -21.94 3.48 -0.37
C GLN A 173 -22.87 2.74 -1.34
N GLU A 174 -22.32 1.99 -2.31
CA GLU A 174 -23.12 1.17 -3.21
C GLU A 174 -23.85 0.03 -2.47
N LEU A 175 -23.22 -0.59 -1.47
CA LEU A 175 -23.85 -1.61 -0.63
C LEU A 175 -24.99 -1.01 0.20
N TRP A 176 -24.81 0.18 0.79
CA TRP A 176 -25.88 0.87 1.50
C TRP A 176 -27.07 1.21 0.61
N ALA A 177 -26.81 1.78 -0.58
CA ALA A 177 -27.87 2.11 -1.54
C ALA A 177 -28.63 0.85 -2.00
N GLN A 178 -27.92 -0.27 -2.22
CA GLN A 178 -28.54 -1.55 -2.53
C GLN A 178 -29.39 -2.09 -1.38
N ALA A 179 -28.88 -2.04 -0.14
CA ALA A 179 -29.62 -2.49 1.03
C ALA A 179 -30.91 -1.69 1.23
N GLN A 180 -30.85 -0.36 1.09
CA GLN A 180 -32.01 0.52 1.19
C GLN A 180 -33.03 0.27 0.06
N GLY A 181 -32.56 0.07 -1.18
CA GLY A 181 -33.42 -0.29 -2.31
C GLY A 181 -34.18 -1.60 -2.04
N ILE A 182 -33.48 -2.64 -1.62
CA ILE A 182 -34.07 -3.94 -1.28
C ILE A 182 -35.09 -3.78 -0.14
N ALA A 183 -34.72 -3.10 0.95
CA ALA A 183 -35.60 -2.89 2.10
C ALA A 183 -36.87 -2.11 1.74
N SER A 184 -36.77 -1.14 0.83
CA SER A 184 -37.89 -0.32 0.35
C SER A 184 -38.62 -0.89 -0.86
N ARG A 185 -38.20 -2.06 -1.37
CA ARG A 185 -38.71 -2.67 -2.61
C ARG A 185 -38.61 -1.74 -3.82
N ARG A 186 -37.55 -0.95 -3.91
CA ARG A 186 -37.23 -0.05 -5.04
C ARG A 186 -35.84 -0.38 -5.59
N PRO A 187 -35.59 -0.19 -6.90
CA PRO A 187 -34.23 -0.32 -7.43
C PRO A 187 -33.28 0.66 -6.76
N ALA A 188 -32.07 0.22 -6.46
CA ALA A 188 -31.01 1.10 -5.98
C ALA A 188 -30.60 2.06 -7.10
N SER A 189 -30.58 3.37 -6.81
CA SER A 189 -30.06 4.37 -7.73
C SER A 189 -28.55 4.45 -7.59
N LEU A 190 -27.81 3.67 -8.39
CA LEU A 190 -26.36 3.68 -8.42
C LEU A 190 -25.85 4.49 -9.62
N PRO A 191 -24.81 5.33 -9.47
CA PRO A 191 -24.19 6.00 -10.60
C PRO A 191 -23.72 5.01 -11.68
N PRO A 192 -23.75 5.41 -12.97
CA PRO A 192 -23.20 4.59 -14.04
C PRO A 192 -21.69 4.46 -13.91
N VAL A 193 -21.16 3.25 -14.12
CA VAL A 193 -19.71 3.01 -14.19
C VAL A 193 -19.23 3.43 -15.58
N ARG A 194 -18.46 4.51 -15.66
CA ARG A 194 -17.99 5.10 -16.93
C ARG A 194 -16.69 4.46 -17.43
N HIS A 195 -15.78 4.18 -16.52
CA HIS A 195 -14.45 3.64 -16.79
C HIS A 195 -14.12 2.51 -15.81
N GLN A 196 -13.29 1.59 -16.27
CA GLN A 196 -12.84 0.41 -15.53
C GLN A 196 -11.31 0.37 -15.47
N PRO A 197 -10.70 -0.49 -14.63
CA PRO A 197 -9.24 -0.56 -14.48
C PRO A 197 -8.50 -0.85 -15.79
N ALA A 198 -9.07 -1.66 -16.68
CA ALA A 198 -8.49 -1.91 -17.99
C ALA A 198 -8.51 -0.68 -18.92
N ASP A 199 -9.44 0.26 -18.72
CA ASP A 199 -9.47 1.53 -19.45
C ASP A 199 -8.40 2.48 -18.90
N LEU A 200 -8.27 2.55 -17.58
CA LEU A 200 -7.22 3.31 -16.88
C LEU A 200 -5.83 2.86 -17.34
N ALA A 201 -5.56 1.55 -17.36
CA ALA A 201 -4.27 1.01 -17.82
C ALA A 201 -3.95 1.36 -19.28
N ARG A 202 -4.96 1.51 -20.15
CA ARG A 202 -4.74 1.96 -21.54
C ARG A 202 -4.42 3.45 -21.61
N TRP A 203 -5.06 4.27 -20.77
CA TRP A 203 -4.71 5.68 -20.66
C TRP A 203 -3.31 5.89 -20.06
N GLU A 204 -2.94 5.15 -19.02
CA GLU A 204 -1.60 5.21 -18.42
C GLU A 204 -0.49 4.74 -19.36
N ALA A 205 -0.83 3.98 -20.41
CA ALA A 205 0.08 3.59 -21.49
C ALA A 205 0.07 4.55 -22.70
N SER A 206 -0.72 5.63 -22.65
CA SER A 206 -0.82 6.61 -23.73
C SER A 206 0.35 7.61 -23.72
N ALA A 207 0.55 8.31 -24.83
CA ALA A 207 1.56 9.36 -24.92
C ALA A 207 1.32 10.53 -23.94
N GLU A 208 0.05 10.83 -23.62
CA GLU A 208 -0.33 11.85 -22.64
C GLU A 208 0.17 11.47 -21.24
N ALA A 209 -0.11 10.24 -20.80
CA ALA A 209 0.34 9.75 -19.51
C ALA A 209 1.88 9.56 -19.47
N ALA A 210 2.50 9.20 -20.59
CA ALA A 210 3.96 9.12 -20.70
C ALA A 210 4.63 10.49 -20.49
N ALA A 211 4.05 11.58 -21.03
CA ALA A 211 4.55 12.93 -20.81
C ALA A 211 4.42 13.35 -19.33
N LEU A 212 3.28 13.04 -18.70
CA LEU A 212 3.06 13.29 -17.27
C LEU A 212 4.05 12.52 -16.38
N ALA A 213 4.28 11.24 -16.70
CA ALA A 213 5.25 10.40 -15.99
C ALA A 213 6.69 10.90 -16.18
N ALA A 214 7.05 11.40 -17.36
CA ALA A 214 8.37 11.97 -17.62
C ALA A 214 8.62 13.26 -16.81
N GLU A 215 7.63 14.15 -16.73
CA GLU A 215 7.70 15.34 -15.88
C GLU A 215 7.84 14.96 -14.40
N ALA A 216 7.03 14.00 -13.94
CA ALA A 216 7.14 13.47 -12.58
C ALA A 216 8.52 12.87 -12.31
N LEU A 217 9.06 12.02 -13.19
CA LEU A 217 10.39 11.43 -13.02
C LEU A 217 11.50 12.48 -12.96
N ALA A 218 11.43 13.54 -13.77
CA ALA A 218 12.39 14.64 -13.71
C ALA A 218 12.34 15.39 -12.36
N TYR A 219 11.13 15.59 -11.81
CA TYR A 219 10.96 16.11 -10.45
C TYR A 219 11.60 15.17 -9.42
N TRP A 220 11.29 13.87 -9.48
CA TRP A 220 11.85 12.87 -8.56
C TRP A 220 13.37 12.82 -8.62
N GLU A 221 13.96 12.83 -9.82
CA GLU A 221 15.41 12.85 -10.02
C GLU A 221 16.06 14.04 -9.29
N LYS A 222 15.51 15.24 -9.49
CA LYS A 222 15.98 16.45 -8.81
C LYS A 222 15.85 16.34 -7.29
N GLN A 223 14.72 15.84 -6.78
CA GLN A 223 14.52 15.74 -5.33
C GLN A 223 15.46 14.70 -4.69
N VAL A 224 15.61 13.53 -5.31
CA VAL A 224 16.48 12.46 -4.81
C VAL A 224 17.96 12.89 -4.86
N ALA A 225 18.38 13.62 -5.90
CA ALA A 225 19.73 14.17 -6.02
C ALA A 225 20.10 15.11 -4.85
N LEU A 226 19.11 15.82 -4.29
CA LEU A 226 19.29 16.78 -3.19
C LEU A 226 19.15 16.15 -1.79
N LEU A 227 18.78 14.87 -1.69
CA LEU A 227 18.68 14.15 -0.42
C LEU A 227 20.00 13.49 -0.04
N PRO A 228 20.29 13.34 1.28
CA PRO A 228 21.37 12.48 1.73
C PRO A 228 21.15 11.04 1.22
N ALA A 229 22.25 10.31 0.95
CA ALA A 229 22.13 8.93 0.48
C ALA A 229 21.47 8.01 1.51
N ASP A 230 21.77 8.19 2.80
CA ASP A 230 21.06 7.52 3.89
C ASP A 230 20.76 8.55 4.98
N PRO A 231 19.49 8.96 5.17
CA PRO A 231 19.14 9.96 6.18
C PRO A 231 19.45 9.48 7.59
N PHE A 232 19.55 8.17 7.83
CA PHE A 232 19.84 7.60 9.15
C PHE A 232 21.28 7.10 9.27
N ALA A 233 22.21 7.47 8.39
CA ALA A 233 23.58 6.96 8.38
C ALA A 233 24.29 7.06 9.76
N THR A 234 24.07 8.17 10.48
CA THR A 234 24.66 8.45 11.80
C THR A 234 23.91 7.80 12.97
N ARG A 235 22.78 7.14 12.69
CA ARG A 235 21.93 6.41 13.66
C ARG A 235 21.94 4.90 13.42
N ARG A 236 22.30 4.47 12.22
CA ARG A 236 22.12 3.09 11.78
C ARG A 236 23.18 2.16 12.33
N THR A 237 22.80 1.23 13.19
CA THR A 237 23.65 0.18 13.73
C THR A 237 23.69 -1.07 12.82
N PRO A 238 24.75 -1.91 12.93
CA PRO A 238 24.86 -3.18 12.21
C PRO A 238 24.03 -4.26 12.92
N MET A 239 22.71 -4.07 12.99
CA MET A 239 21.78 -5.07 13.51
C MET A 239 21.33 -6.03 12.40
N PRO A 240 20.97 -7.29 12.73
CA PRO A 240 20.46 -8.23 11.73
C PRO A 240 19.24 -7.65 11.00
N PRO A 241 19.00 -8.03 9.74
CA PRO A 241 18.29 -7.16 8.79
C PRO A 241 16.79 -6.94 9.05
N GLN A 242 16.16 -7.56 10.05
CA GLN A 242 14.69 -7.63 10.15
C GLN A 242 14.18 -7.66 11.60
N GLU A 243 14.61 -6.69 12.42
CA GLU A 243 13.91 -6.35 13.65
C GLU A 243 13.30 -4.96 13.53
N ALA A 244 12.04 -4.83 13.91
CA ALA A 244 11.29 -3.59 13.87
C ALA A 244 10.56 -3.35 15.20
N ARG A 245 10.46 -2.08 15.55
CA ARG A 245 9.71 -1.59 16.71
C ARG A 245 8.42 -0.95 16.22
N HIS A 246 7.36 -1.08 17.01
CA HIS A 246 6.07 -0.46 16.72
C HIS A 246 5.42 0.00 18.01
N ALA A 247 5.10 1.29 18.07
CA ALA A 247 4.38 1.88 19.19
C ALA A 247 3.29 2.82 18.69
N THR A 248 2.31 3.05 19.54
CA THR A 248 1.21 3.99 19.32
C THR A 248 1.09 4.96 20.47
N LEU A 249 0.88 6.24 20.14
CA LEU A 249 0.48 7.30 21.06
C LEU A 249 -0.89 7.83 20.61
N THR A 250 -1.88 7.74 21.50
CA THR A 250 -3.22 8.29 21.27
C THR A 250 -3.42 9.52 22.13
N SER A 251 -3.61 10.69 21.51
CA SER A 251 -3.74 11.98 22.18
C SER A 251 -5.06 12.66 21.84
N PRO A 252 -5.96 12.87 22.83
CA PRO A 252 -7.16 13.68 22.62
C PRO A 252 -6.82 15.16 22.37
N SER A 253 -5.74 15.67 22.97
CA SER A 253 -5.37 17.09 22.87
C SER A 253 -4.83 17.49 21.50
N LEU A 254 -4.21 16.56 20.78
CA LEU A 254 -3.65 16.82 19.45
C LEU A 254 -4.72 17.20 18.41
N LEU A 255 -5.96 16.71 18.55
CA LEU A 255 -7.01 16.93 17.55
C LEU A 255 -7.34 18.42 17.40
N ASP A 256 -7.66 19.08 18.51
CA ASP A 256 -8.06 20.48 18.48
C ASP A 256 -6.86 21.40 18.27
N ALA A 257 -5.69 21.10 18.86
CA ALA A 257 -4.46 21.86 18.64
C ALA A 257 -4.04 21.83 17.17
N GLY A 258 -3.98 20.64 16.56
CA GLY A 258 -3.64 20.49 15.15
C GLY A 258 -4.58 21.26 14.23
N ARG A 259 -5.89 21.22 14.49
CA ARG A 259 -6.89 21.98 13.72
C ARG A 259 -6.78 23.50 13.90
N ARG A 260 -6.50 23.99 15.12
CA ARG A 260 -6.27 25.42 15.39
C ARG A 260 -5.03 25.93 14.65
N ILE A 261 -3.92 25.21 14.75
CA ILE A 261 -2.66 25.54 14.04
C ILE A 261 -2.89 25.53 12.53
N ALA A 262 -3.55 24.49 12.00
CA ALA A 262 -3.87 24.40 10.58
C ALA A 262 -4.71 25.59 10.10
N THR A 263 -5.74 25.96 10.87
CA THR A 263 -6.59 27.13 10.59
C THR A 263 -5.77 28.44 10.58
N ARG A 264 -4.90 28.62 11.58
CA ARG A 264 -4.04 29.81 11.71
C ARG A 264 -3.12 29.99 10.50
N HIS A 265 -2.52 28.89 10.03
CA HIS A 265 -1.62 28.89 8.88
C HIS A 265 -2.32 28.71 7.53
N LYS A 266 -3.65 28.58 7.52
CA LYS A 266 -4.48 28.33 6.32
C LYS A 266 -4.06 27.07 5.54
N VAL A 267 -3.71 26.02 6.28
CA VAL A 267 -3.36 24.70 5.75
C VAL A 267 -4.33 23.65 6.27
N TRP A 268 -4.20 22.41 5.82
CA TRP A 268 -4.99 21.28 6.32
C TRP A 268 -4.33 20.64 7.57
N PRO A 269 -5.08 19.95 8.45
CA PRO A 269 -4.54 19.36 9.68
C PRO A 269 -3.35 18.43 9.48
N SER A 270 -3.33 17.64 8.39
CA SER A 270 -2.20 16.75 8.14
C SER A 270 -0.88 17.49 7.87
N ALA A 271 -0.88 18.72 7.33
CA ALA A 271 0.34 19.51 7.15
C ALA A 271 1.04 19.81 8.50
N VAL A 272 0.26 20.01 9.57
CA VAL A 272 0.80 20.26 10.92
C VAL A 272 1.53 19.02 11.45
N HIS A 273 0.91 17.86 11.32
CA HIS A 273 1.55 16.61 11.78
C HIS A 273 2.70 16.18 10.87
N LEU A 274 2.63 16.43 9.57
CA LEU A 274 3.76 16.22 8.66
C LEU A 274 4.93 17.15 9.00
N ALA A 275 4.68 18.40 9.37
CA ALA A 275 5.73 19.30 9.86
C ALA A 275 6.36 18.82 11.17
N ALA A 276 5.56 18.30 12.09
CA ALA A 276 6.09 17.74 13.35
C ALA A 276 6.96 16.50 13.09
N HIS A 277 6.51 15.60 12.20
CA HIS A 277 7.30 14.44 11.75
C HIS A 277 8.61 14.88 11.07
N THR A 278 8.54 15.90 10.21
CA THR A 278 9.71 16.48 9.53
C THR A 278 10.72 17.05 10.52
N ALA A 279 10.25 17.86 11.48
CA ALA A 279 11.11 18.49 12.48
C ALA A 279 11.81 17.45 13.35
N LEU A 280 11.08 16.42 13.79
CA LEU A 280 11.66 15.32 14.57
C LEU A 280 12.63 14.48 13.77
N LEU A 281 12.36 14.20 12.49
CA LEU A 281 13.32 13.50 11.65
C LEU A 281 14.60 14.32 11.44
N ALA A 282 14.48 15.63 11.16
CA ALA A 282 15.64 16.52 11.05
C ALA A 282 16.45 16.54 12.37
N ALA A 283 15.77 16.74 13.51
CA ALA A 283 16.39 16.76 14.83
C ALA A 283 17.03 15.41 15.20
N TYR A 284 16.37 14.30 14.88
CA TYR A 284 16.86 12.95 15.19
C TYR A 284 18.06 12.58 14.32
N THR A 285 18.02 12.88 13.02
CA THR A 285 19.07 12.47 12.09
C THR A 285 20.23 13.46 12.00
N GLY A 286 20.00 14.73 12.37
CA GLY A 286 20.91 15.85 12.14
C GLY A 286 20.97 16.28 10.68
N GLN A 287 20.07 15.79 9.80
CA GLN A 287 20.07 16.13 8.38
C GLN A 287 19.33 17.46 8.13
N GLY A 288 19.93 18.31 7.30
CA GLY A 288 19.32 19.57 6.87
C GLY A 288 18.24 19.42 5.80
N ALA A 289 18.16 18.27 5.11
CA ALA A 289 17.11 17.97 4.15
C ALA A 289 16.43 16.65 4.50
N VAL A 290 15.10 16.67 4.64
CA VAL A 290 14.30 15.52 5.04
C VAL A 290 13.44 15.05 3.87
N GLY A 291 13.63 13.79 3.46
CA GLY A 291 12.78 13.11 2.48
C GLY A 291 11.67 12.32 3.18
N GLN A 292 10.44 12.47 2.71
CA GLN A 292 9.28 11.72 3.18
C GLN A 292 8.42 11.27 2.02
N LEU A 293 8.08 9.98 2.01
CA LEU A 293 7.11 9.40 1.10
C LEU A 293 5.72 9.49 1.72
N ALA A 294 4.85 10.31 1.14
CA ALA A 294 3.42 10.27 1.40
C ALA A 294 2.70 9.53 0.26
N PHE A 295 1.39 9.38 0.36
CA PHE A 295 0.59 8.67 -0.65
C PHE A 295 -0.47 9.58 -1.25
N ALA A 296 -0.42 9.78 -2.56
CA ALA A 296 -1.45 10.46 -3.32
C ALA A 296 -2.47 9.43 -3.82
N GLY A 297 -3.76 9.80 -3.88
CA GLY A 297 -4.79 8.93 -4.46
C GLY A 297 -4.77 8.85 -5.98
N ASN A 298 -4.08 9.78 -6.66
CA ASN A 298 -4.07 9.95 -8.13
C ASN A 298 -5.47 9.99 -8.76
N ARG A 299 -6.39 10.69 -8.10
CA ARG A 299 -7.77 10.94 -8.57
C ARG A 299 -8.02 12.43 -8.77
N GLY A 300 -6.99 13.17 -9.19
CA GLY A 300 -7.15 14.58 -9.58
C GLY A 300 -8.05 14.70 -10.82
N SER A 301 -8.29 15.92 -11.29
CA SER A 301 -9.22 16.19 -12.40
C SER A 301 -8.79 15.55 -13.74
N HIS A 302 -9.07 14.27 -13.94
CA HIS A 302 -8.90 13.52 -15.20
C HIS A 302 -10.09 12.57 -15.41
N ALA A 303 -10.28 12.09 -16.64
CA ALA A 303 -11.45 11.28 -17.01
C ALA A 303 -11.61 9.96 -16.22
N TYR A 304 -10.53 9.47 -15.61
CA TYR A 304 -10.47 8.17 -14.93
C TYR A 304 -10.49 8.29 -13.40
N GLN A 305 -10.74 9.48 -12.83
CA GLN A 305 -10.72 9.74 -11.38
C GLN A 305 -11.66 8.82 -10.57
N ASP A 306 -12.77 8.38 -11.18
CA ASP A 306 -13.81 7.57 -10.55
C ASP A 306 -13.60 6.05 -10.71
N VAL A 307 -12.49 5.60 -11.31
CA VAL A 307 -12.22 4.16 -11.50
C VAL A 307 -12.03 3.47 -10.16
N LEU A 308 -12.87 2.48 -9.86
CA LEU A 308 -12.77 1.68 -8.64
C LEU A 308 -11.68 0.62 -8.79
N THR A 309 -10.51 0.91 -8.24
CA THR A 309 -9.32 0.05 -8.22
C THR A 309 -8.27 0.67 -7.30
N CYS A 310 -7.17 -0.05 -7.03
CA CYS A 310 -6.03 0.56 -6.36
C CYS A 310 -5.34 1.60 -7.26
N MET A 311 -5.46 2.88 -6.92
CA MET A 311 -4.87 3.99 -7.70
C MET A 311 -3.83 4.81 -6.93
N PHE A 312 -3.65 4.56 -5.63
CA PHE A 312 -2.71 5.36 -4.87
C PHE A 312 -1.27 5.16 -5.35
N SER A 313 -0.47 6.22 -5.23
CA SER A 313 0.95 6.24 -5.61
C SER A 313 1.77 6.99 -4.57
N PRO A 314 2.99 6.54 -4.26
CA PRO A 314 3.91 7.32 -3.44
C PRO A 314 4.24 8.68 -4.06
N MET A 315 4.40 9.69 -3.22
CA MET A 315 4.86 11.02 -3.59
C MET A 315 5.98 11.45 -2.65
N LEU A 316 7.08 11.96 -3.19
CA LEU A 316 8.24 12.41 -2.41
C LEU A 316 8.13 13.89 -2.09
N MET A 317 8.08 14.18 -0.79
CA MET A 317 8.24 15.50 -0.22
C MET A 317 9.68 15.63 0.28
N ARG A 318 10.43 16.59 -0.28
CA ARG A 318 11.75 16.97 0.24
C ARG A 318 11.62 18.31 0.93
N VAL A 319 11.80 18.33 2.24
CA VAL A 319 11.68 19.54 3.03
C VAL A 319 13.07 19.99 3.47
N ASP A 320 13.39 21.25 3.17
CA ASP A 320 14.65 21.87 3.59
C ASP A 320 14.50 22.50 4.97
N CYS A 321 15.34 22.03 5.89
CA CYS A 321 15.47 22.45 7.28
C CYS A 321 16.87 23.01 7.57
N SER A 322 17.72 23.21 6.55
CA SER A 322 19.14 23.57 6.74
C SER A 322 19.35 24.98 7.29
N ASP A 323 18.36 25.86 7.16
CA ASP A 323 18.34 27.22 7.71
C ASP A 323 17.70 27.31 9.11
N ASP A 324 17.49 26.16 9.76
CA ASP A 324 16.92 26.02 11.10
C ASP A 324 15.57 26.78 11.28
N PRO A 325 14.55 26.48 10.45
CA PRO A 325 13.32 27.26 10.43
C PRO A 325 12.52 27.07 11.73
N PRO A 326 11.75 28.08 12.17
CA PRO A 326 10.76 27.89 13.21
C PRO A 326 9.63 26.95 12.73
N PHE A 327 8.95 26.30 13.67
CA PHE A 327 7.90 25.34 13.36
C PHE A 327 6.78 25.92 12.48
N SER A 328 6.41 27.19 12.69
CA SER A 328 5.43 27.90 11.86
C SER A 328 5.80 27.99 10.37
N GLU A 329 7.08 28.26 10.08
CA GLU A 329 7.63 28.27 8.72
C GLU A 329 7.63 26.85 8.14
N LEU A 330 8.01 25.86 8.95
CA LEU A 330 8.05 24.46 8.52
C LEU A 330 6.65 23.94 8.14
N VAL A 331 5.60 24.33 8.87
CA VAL A 331 4.19 24.01 8.51
C VAL A 331 3.85 24.51 7.11
N ARG A 332 4.26 25.73 6.76
CA ARG A 332 4.02 26.30 5.42
C ARG A 332 4.86 25.61 4.35
N ARG A 333 6.13 25.33 4.62
CA ARG A 333 7.02 24.62 3.68
C ARG A 333 6.48 23.23 3.36
N VAL A 334 6.10 22.47 4.38
CA VAL A 334 5.53 21.13 4.21
C VAL A 334 4.24 21.16 3.40
N ALA A 335 3.35 22.13 3.63
CA ALA A 335 2.14 22.28 2.84
C ALA A 335 2.48 22.54 1.35
N ALA A 336 3.38 23.48 1.07
CA ALA A 336 3.81 23.78 -0.29
C ALA A 336 4.45 22.56 -0.98
N GLU A 337 5.37 21.87 -0.30
CA GLU A 337 6.04 20.67 -0.83
C GLU A 337 5.07 19.50 -1.02
N SER A 338 4.06 19.35 -0.16
CA SER A 338 3.00 18.34 -0.35
C SER A 338 2.22 18.56 -1.64
N GLU A 339 1.90 19.82 -1.97
CA GLU A 339 1.22 20.13 -3.23
C GLU A 339 2.11 19.88 -4.46
N GLN A 340 3.40 20.21 -4.36
CA GLN A 340 4.36 19.92 -5.43
C GLN A 340 4.51 18.40 -5.63
N ALA A 341 4.68 17.65 -4.54
CA ALA A 341 4.77 16.20 -4.57
C ALA A 341 3.51 15.57 -5.17
N ALA A 342 2.31 16.05 -4.81
CA ALA A 342 1.05 15.55 -5.32
C ALA A 342 0.89 15.77 -6.84
N ARG A 343 1.38 16.90 -7.39
CA ARG A 343 1.39 17.15 -8.84
C ARG A 343 2.28 16.16 -9.60
N HIS A 344 3.33 15.65 -8.96
CA HIS A 344 4.32 14.73 -9.54
C HIS A 344 4.17 13.28 -9.02
N ALA A 345 2.99 12.92 -8.50
CA ALA A 345 2.68 11.56 -8.05
C ALA A 345 2.19 10.63 -9.17
N TYR A 346 1.97 11.18 -10.37
CA TYR A 346 1.48 10.49 -11.56
C TYR A 346 2.63 9.83 -12.33
N VAL A 347 3.21 8.81 -11.70
CA VAL A 347 4.34 8.05 -12.24
C VAL A 347 4.21 6.59 -11.80
N PRO A 348 4.60 5.62 -12.64
CA PRO A 348 4.75 4.24 -12.20
C PRO A 348 5.88 4.11 -11.17
N TYR A 349 5.52 3.66 -9.96
CA TYR A 349 6.48 3.64 -8.85
C TYR A 349 7.70 2.75 -9.06
N ASP A 350 7.60 1.67 -9.82
CA ASP A 350 8.77 0.84 -10.14
C ASP A 350 9.83 1.58 -10.96
N GLU A 351 9.44 2.58 -11.77
CA GLU A 351 10.40 3.44 -12.47
C GLU A 351 11.07 4.45 -11.54
N VAL A 352 10.37 4.87 -10.48
CA VAL A 352 10.96 5.64 -9.37
C VAL A 352 11.97 4.79 -8.61
N VAL A 353 11.66 3.52 -8.32
CA VAL A 353 12.60 2.57 -7.70
C VAL A 353 13.84 2.39 -8.58
N GLU A 354 13.66 2.22 -9.89
CA GLU A 354 14.77 2.14 -10.85
C GLU A 354 15.60 3.43 -10.89
N LEU A 355 14.97 4.61 -10.79
CA LEU A 355 15.66 5.90 -10.71
C LEU A 355 16.51 6.01 -9.44
N VAL A 356 15.97 5.62 -8.28
CA VAL A 356 16.70 5.61 -7.00
C VAL A 356 17.87 4.62 -7.06
N SER A 357 17.67 3.45 -7.68
CA SER A 357 18.73 2.46 -7.91
C SER A 357 19.86 3.03 -8.78
N ARG A 358 19.54 3.68 -9.90
CA ARG A 358 20.53 4.35 -10.76
C ARG A 358 21.31 5.42 -10.00
N GLU A 359 20.63 6.23 -9.21
CA GLU A 359 21.28 7.25 -8.39
C GLU A 359 22.21 6.61 -7.34
N GLY A 360 21.81 5.48 -6.74
CA GLY A 360 22.67 4.73 -5.84
C GLY A 360 23.92 4.17 -6.53
N SER A 361 23.77 3.61 -7.73
CA SER A 361 24.92 3.14 -8.52
C SER A 361 25.85 4.28 -8.89
N ARG A 362 25.31 5.47 -9.24
CA ARG A 362 26.09 6.68 -9.51
C ARG A 362 26.88 7.16 -8.29
N ARG A 363 26.30 7.07 -7.08
CA ARG A 363 26.95 7.45 -5.82
C ARG A 363 27.86 6.37 -5.25
N GLY A 364 27.79 5.14 -5.77
CA GLY A 364 28.50 3.98 -5.21
C GLY A 364 27.96 3.51 -3.86
N VAL A 365 26.77 3.97 -3.45
CA VAL A 365 26.13 3.63 -2.17
C VAL A 365 24.61 3.56 -2.34
N PRO A 366 23.88 2.71 -1.57
CA PRO A 366 22.43 2.70 -1.56
C PRO A 366 21.83 4.08 -1.24
N VAL A 367 20.80 4.47 -1.98
CA VAL A 367 20.00 5.66 -1.69
C VAL A 367 18.71 5.24 -1.00
N ARG A 368 18.50 5.74 0.21
CA ARG A 368 17.34 5.48 1.06
C ARG A 368 16.51 6.75 1.18
N LEU A 369 15.23 6.65 0.85
CA LEU A 369 14.29 7.77 1.01
C LEU A 369 13.84 7.95 2.48
N GLY A 370 14.17 7.01 3.36
CA GLY A 370 14.12 7.14 4.82
C GLY A 370 12.76 6.87 5.45
N SER A 371 11.73 7.63 5.10
CA SER A 371 10.47 7.62 5.85
C SER A 371 9.24 7.58 4.96
N GLU A 372 8.29 6.71 5.31
CA GLU A 372 6.93 6.72 4.78
C GLU A 372 5.96 7.30 5.81
N VAL A 373 5.00 8.08 5.35
CA VAL A 373 3.99 8.70 6.21
C VAL A 373 2.61 8.61 5.58
N ASN A 374 1.62 8.23 6.39
CA ASN A 374 0.24 8.12 5.96
C ASN A 374 -0.67 8.85 6.95
N PHE A 375 -1.58 9.66 6.43
CA PHE A 375 -2.57 10.39 7.22
C PHE A 375 -3.96 9.93 6.80
N LEU A 376 -4.72 9.39 7.76
CA LEU A 376 -6.05 8.84 7.52
C LEU A 376 -7.08 9.53 8.42
N ASN A 377 -8.23 9.86 7.84
CA ASN A 377 -9.35 10.41 8.61
C ASN A 377 -10.33 9.29 8.96
N GLN A 378 -10.33 8.86 10.22
CA GLN A 378 -11.10 7.73 10.75
C GLN A 378 -12.27 8.22 11.63
N ARG A 379 -13.19 8.99 11.04
CA ARG A 379 -14.28 9.70 11.77
C ARG A 379 -15.24 8.79 12.56
N THR A 380 -15.26 7.51 12.27
CA THR A 380 -16.10 6.52 12.94
C THR A 380 -15.48 5.97 14.22
N LEU A 381 -14.16 6.10 14.39
CA LEU A 381 -13.44 5.66 15.58
C LEU A 381 -13.47 6.73 16.67
N VAL A 382 -13.53 6.29 17.93
CA VAL A 382 -13.63 7.16 19.12
C VAL A 382 -12.74 6.57 20.22
N TYR A 383 -11.93 7.42 20.85
CA TYR A 383 -11.00 7.05 21.90
C TYR A 383 -11.67 7.02 23.29
N LYS A 384 -12.48 8.02 23.63
CA LYS A 384 -13.15 8.22 24.94
C LYS A 384 -12.22 8.42 26.15
N GLY A 385 -10.90 8.36 26.00
CA GLY A 385 -9.95 8.66 27.06
C GLY A 385 -9.72 10.17 27.22
N ARG A 386 -9.41 10.60 28.44
CA ARG A 386 -9.15 12.02 28.79
C ARG A 386 -7.68 12.41 28.80
N ARG A 387 -6.79 11.42 28.72
CA ARG A 387 -5.33 11.60 28.81
C ARG A 387 -4.68 10.86 27.67
N THR A 388 -3.49 11.30 27.28
CA THR A 388 -2.68 10.60 26.30
C THR A 388 -2.28 9.22 26.80
N THR A 389 -2.36 8.21 25.94
CA THR A 389 -1.86 6.87 26.21
C THR A 389 -0.77 6.49 25.22
N PHE A 390 0.26 5.81 25.72
CA PHE A 390 1.31 5.19 24.93
C PHE A 390 1.19 3.68 25.03
N THR A 391 1.38 2.97 23.92
CA THR A 391 1.26 1.51 23.86
C THR A 391 2.30 0.93 22.93
N TRP A 392 3.07 -0.04 23.44
CA TRP A 392 3.90 -0.90 22.60
C TRP A 392 3.03 -1.93 21.89
N ASN A 393 3.17 -2.00 20.58
CA ASN A 393 2.45 -2.95 19.74
C ASN A 393 3.34 -4.16 19.41
N ARG A 394 2.73 -5.19 18.85
CA ARG A 394 3.47 -6.31 18.26
C ARG A 394 4.41 -5.79 17.16
N ALA A 395 5.60 -6.39 17.09
CA ALA A 395 6.58 -6.12 16.04
C ALA A 395 5.95 -6.26 14.64
N PRO A 396 6.16 -5.29 13.74
CA PRO A 396 5.52 -5.27 12.43
C PRO A 396 6.37 -6.08 11.43
N GLU A 397 6.36 -7.40 11.59
CA GLU A 397 7.24 -8.33 10.86
C GLU A 397 7.16 -8.16 9.34
N ALA A 398 5.96 -8.15 8.72
CA ALA A 398 5.87 -7.99 7.28
C ALA A 398 6.36 -6.63 6.78
N TRP A 399 6.04 -5.55 7.51
CA TRP A 399 6.51 -4.22 7.16
C TRP A 399 8.04 -4.15 7.06
N SER A 400 8.76 -4.87 7.92
CA SER A 400 10.22 -4.90 7.89
C SER A 400 10.81 -5.42 6.56
N HIS A 401 10.02 -6.14 5.75
CA HIS A 401 10.42 -6.61 4.43
C HIS A 401 10.29 -5.54 3.33
N TYR A 402 9.48 -4.50 3.53
CA TYR A 402 9.20 -3.45 2.53
C TYR A 402 10.35 -2.49 2.29
N GLY A 403 11.27 -2.37 3.25
CA GLY A 403 12.50 -1.60 3.09
C GLY A 403 12.46 -0.11 3.34
N ALA A 404 11.35 0.40 3.87
CA ALA A 404 11.34 1.70 4.53
C ALA A 404 12.07 1.61 5.88
N ASP A 405 12.76 2.68 6.29
CA ASP A 405 13.40 2.71 7.61
C ASP A 405 12.39 3.07 8.71
N THR A 406 11.40 3.91 8.38
CA THR A 406 10.26 4.24 9.26
C THR A 406 8.95 4.30 8.48
N TYR A 407 7.85 3.97 9.15
CA TYR A 407 6.48 4.19 8.68
C TYR A 407 5.65 4.83 9.79
N MET A 408 5.23 6.08 9.58
CA MET A 408 4.38 6.84 10.48
C MET A 408 2.93 6.81 9.96
N ARG A 409 2.01 6.25 10.73
CA ARG A 409 0.57 6.39 10.47
C ARG A 409 -0.04 7.36 11.47
N ILE A 410 -0.75 8.35 10.95
CA ILE A 410 -1.47 9.37 11.73
C ILE A 410 -2.95 9.17 11.43
N ASP A 411 -3.70 8.67 12.41
CA ASP A 411 -5.16 8.51 12.29
C ASP A 411 -5.87 9.63 13.06
N GLU A 412 -6.65 10.45 12.36
CA GLU A 412 -7.56 11.41 12.99
C GLU A 412 -8.88 10.70 13.34
N TRP A 413 -9.09 10.41 14.62
CA TRP A 413 -10.35 9.86 15.13
C TRP A 413 -11.33 11.00 15.44
N ARG A 414 -12.55 10.65 15.85
CA ARG A 414 -13.58 11.65 16.16
C ARG A 414 -13.18 12.61 17.28
N ASP A 415 -12.43 12.13 18.27
CA ASP A 415 -12.09 12.82 19.52
C ASP A 415 -10.60 12.73 19.91
N ALA A 416 -9.74 12.21 19.03
CA ALA A 416 -8.30 12.09 19.27
C ALA A 416 -7.50 11.98 17.97
N VAL A 417 -6.19 12.18 18.07
CA VAL A 417 -5.22 11.80 17.03
C VAL A 417 -4.40 10.62 17.53
N VAL A 418 -4.22 9.60 16.68
CA VAL A 418 -3.41 8.43 16.96
C VAL A 418 -2.16 8.48 16.08
N LEU A 419 -1.00 8.50 16.71
CA LEU A 419 0.31 8.42 16.08
C LEU A 419 0.83 6.99 16.24
N ALA A 420 1.05 6.27 15.15
CA ALA A 420 1.64 4.94 15.16
C ALA A 420 2.93 4.94 14.36
N LEU A 421 4.06 4.70 15.05
CA LEU A 421 5.38 4.68 14.43
C LEU A 421 5.91 3.25 14.39
N GLN A 422 6.25 2.81 13.18
CA GLN A 422 7.05 1.63 12.93
C GLN A 422 8.46 2.09 12.55
N ALA A 423 9.49 1.49 13.14
CA ALA A 423 10.88 1.85 12.87
C ALA A 423 11.77 0.62 12.89
N ALA A 424 12.73 0.55 11.97
CA ALA A 424 13.74 -0.51 12.00
C ALA A 424 14.60 -0.34 13.26
N SER A 425 14.81 -1.44 14.00
CA SER A 425 15.64 -1.43 15.22
C SER A 425 17.08 -1.00 14.94
N SER A 426 17.55 -1.14 13.69
CA SER A 426 18.86 -0.65 13.28
C SER A 426 18.97 0.87 13.39
N ILE A 427 17.89 1.64 13.27
CA ILE A 427 17.94 3.10 13.27
C ILE A 427 17.30 3.78 14.48
N MET A 428 16.34 3.12 15.15
CA MET A 428 15.68 3.63 16.35
C MET A 428 15.51 2.51 17.37
N ASP A 429 16.09 2.71 18.55
CA ASP A 429 15.81 1.84 19.70
C ASP A 429 14.44 2.17 20.33
N ALA A 430 14.08 1.43 21.38
CA ALA A 430 12.80 1.61 22.04
C ALA A 430 12.63 3.01 22.66
N ALA A 431 13.69 3.57 23.23
CA ALA A 431 13.67 4.90 23.85
C ALA A 431 13.51 5.98 22.77
N ALA A 432 14.18 5.85 21.64
CA ALA A 432 14.08 6.76 20.50
C ALA A 432 12.65 6.77 19.91
N VAL A 433 12.00 5.60 19.75
CA VAL A 433 10.62 5.52 19.27
C VAL A 433 9.64 6.22 20.23
N GLU A 434 9.80 6.00 21.54
CA GLU A 434 8.94 6.66 22.54
C GLU A 434 9.18 8.17 22.56
N ALA A 435 10.45 8.61 22.58
CA ALA A 435 10.86 10.00 22.50
C ALA A 435 10.32 10.69 21.24
N PHE A 436 10.34 10.01 20.09
CA PHE A 436 9.81 10.54 18.84
C PHE A 436 8.30 10.80 18.93
N LEU A 437 7.53 9.81 19.39
CA LEU A 437 6.06 9.94 19.49
C LEU A 437 5.65 11.01 20.52
N ARG A 438 6.32 11.06 21.68
CA ARG A 438 6.06 12.08 22.71
C ARG A 438 6.53 13.46 22.28
N GLY A 439 7.67 13.55 21.60
CA GLY A 439 8.18 14.79 21.01
C GLY A 439 7.22 15.36 19.97
N HIS A 440 6.55 14.51 19.20
CA HIS A 440 5.56 14.94 18.20
C HIS A 440 4.35 15.59 18.87
N GLU A 441 3.85 14.95 19.93
CA GLU A 441 2.79 15.52 20.75
C GLU A 441 3.23 16.84 21.38
N ALA A 442 4.38 16.87 22.04
CA ALA A 442 4.90 18.04 22.74
C ALA A 442 5.10 19.23 21.79
N LEU A 443 5.67 19.02 20.60
CA LEU A 443 5.93 20.07 19.62
C LEU A 443 4.63 20.73 19.12
N VAL A 444 3.64 19.91 18.77
CA VAL A 444 2.35 20.42 18.28
C VAL A 444 1.59 21.14 19.41
N LEU A 445 1.60 20.59 20.63
CA LEU A 445 0.92 21.23 21.77
C LEU A 445 1.62 22.52 22.21
N ALA A 446 2.95 22.59 22.13
CA ALA A 446 3.70 23.81 22.42
C ALA A 446 3.30 24.95 21.46
N HIS A 447 3.21 24.66 20.16
CA HIS A 447 2.84 25.66 19.15
C HIS A 447 1.34 26.03 19.12
N ASP A 448 0.49 25.36 19.91
CA ASP A 448 -0.90 25.78 20.06
C ASP A 448 -0.97 27.22 20.60
N ASP A 449 -0.04 27.58 21.49
CA ASP A 449 0.30 28.97 21.81
C ASP A 449 1.21 29.57 20.72
N PRO A 450 0.76 30.57 19.94
CA PRO A 450 1.56 31.19 18.88
C PRO A 450 2.84 31.87 19.38
N SER A 451 2.94 32.17 20.68
CA SER A 451 4.15 32.76 21.25
C SER A 451 5.29 31.74 21.40
N THR A 452 4.99 30.45 21.32
CA THR A 452 5.96 29.36 21.36
C THR A 452 6.17 28.79 19.96
N ASP A 453 7.23 29.23 19.30
CA ASP A 453 7.57 28.83 17.92
C ASP A 453 8.99 28.29 17.85
N LEU A 454 9.15 27.05 18.31
CA LEU A 454 10.44 26.38 18.42
C LEU A 454 11.09 26.19 17.04
N ARG A 455 12.40 26.40 16.98
CA ARG A 455 13.23 26.04 15.82
C ARG A 455 13.50 24.54 15.77
N VAL A 456 13.82 24.04 14.58
CA VAL A 456 14.15 22.62 14.37
C VAL A 456 15.30 22.17 15.28
N SER A 457 16.31 23.01 15.51
CA SER A 457 17.44 22.73 16.42
C SER A 457 17.02 22.55 17.89
N GLU A 458 15.94 23.22 18.32
CA GLU A 458 15.40 23.12 19.68
C GLU A 458 14.55 21.85 19.89
N VAL A 459 14.06 21.24 18.79
CA VAL A 459 13.22 20.03 18.83
C VAL A 459 13.98 18.82 19.39
N ALA A 460 15.30 18.73 19.18
CA ALA A 460 16.10 17.65 19.73
C ALA A 460 16.08 17.65 21.27
N ALA A 461 16.19 18.84 21.87
CA ALA A 461 16.12 19.02 23.32
C ALA A 461 14.69 18.75 23.84
N LEU A 462 13.66 19.22 23.12
CA LEU A 462 12.26 18.96 23.45
C LEU A 462 11.94 17.45 23.48
N ALA A 463 12.41 16.70 22.48
CA ALA A 463 12.17 15.26 22.37
C ALA A 463 13.11 14.42 23.26
N GLY A 464 14.19 15.01 23.79
CA GLY A 464 15.19 14.29 24.58
C GLY A 464 16.06 13.36 23.75
N PHE A 465 16.35 13.71 22.49
CA PHE A 465 17.22 12.91 21.64
C PHE A 465 18.69 13.03 22.04
N THR A 466 19.38 11.90 22.09
CA THR A 466 20.85 11.89 22.20
C THR A 466 21.47 12.38 20.89
N PRO A 467 22.63 13.05 20.89
CA PRO A 467 23.31 13.44 19.65
C PRO A 467 23.61 12.23 18.73
N PRO A 468 23.57 12.40 17.40
CA PRO A 468 23.92 11.35 16.45
C PRO A 468 25.39 10.95 16.54
N SER A 469 25.73 9.71 16.14
CA SER A 469 27.11 9.23 16.11
C SER A 469 27.95 9.99 15.06
N ALA A 470 29.23 10.22 15.36
CA ALA A 470 30.15 10.94 14.49
C ALA A 470 30.66 10.14 13.29
N SER A 471 30.53 8.80 13.29
CA SER A 471 31.02 7.94 12.19
C SER A 471 29.90 7.10 11.60
N PRO A 472 29.66 7.15 10.27
CA PRO A 472 28.86 6.13 9.60
C PRO A 472 29.55 4.77 9.70
N TYR A 473 28.75 3.70 9.71
CA TYR A 473 29.25 2.34 9.81
C TYR A 473 29.78 1.84 8.47
N ALA A 474 30.89 1.10 8.50
CA ALA A 474 31.45 0.42 7.33
C ALA A 474 30.67 -0.85 7.00
N THR A 475 30.42 -1.11 5.72
CA THR A 475 29.88 -2.37 5.23
C THR A 475 30.91 -3.50 5.40
N GLY A 476 30.46 -4.67 5.84
CA GLY A 476 31.29 -5.85 6.02
C GLY A 476 31.90 -6.38 4.72
N PRO A 477 32.94 -7.24 4.81
CA PRO A 477 33.70 -7.71 3.66
C PRO A 477 32.85 -8.58 2.71
N ALA A 478 33.15 -8.47 1.41
CA ALA A 478 32.56 -9.30 0.37
C ALA A 478 32.96 -10.76 0.58
N THR A 479 31.98 -11.66 0.57
CA THR A 479 32.20 -13.10 0.56
C THR A 479 32.61 -13.53 -0.85
N GLU A 480 33.42 -14.58 -0.97
CA GLU A 480 33.82 -15.16 -2.25
C GLU A 480 32.56 -15.70 -2.98
N VAL A 481 32.27 -15.20 -4.18
CA VAL A 481 31.04 -15.53 -4.91
C VAL A 481 31.32 -16.60 -5.97
N SER A 482 30.51 -17.65 -6.00
CA SER A 482 30.63 -18.73 -7.00
C SER A 482 30.42 -18.20 -8.43
N PRO A 483 31.32 -18.48 -9.39
CA PRO A 483 31.12 -18.14 -10.80
C PRO A 483 29.85 -18.74 -11.41
N GLU A 484 29.41 -19.90 -10.92
CA GLU A 484 28.18 -20.56 -11.38
C GLU A 484 26.93 -19.76 -10.96
N ALA A 485 26.92 -19.23 -9.73
CA ALA A 485 25.84 -18.40 -9.23
C ALA A 485 25.73 -17.08 -10.02
N VAL A 486 26.88 -16.46 -10.32
CA VAL A 486 26.94 -15.26 -11.18
C VAL A 486 26.39 -15.58 -12.56
N GLY A 487 26.85 -16.69 -13.18
CA GLY A 487 26.38 -17.12 -14.50
C GLY A 487 24.88 -17.42 -14.53
N ALA A 488 24.33 -18.03 -13.49
CA ALA A 488 22.89 -18.32 -13.38
C ALA A 488 22.05 -17.05 -13.27
N LEU A 489 22.49 -16.06 -12.48
CA LEU A 489 21.84 -14.76 -12.35
C LEU A 489 21.87 -13.98 -13.66
N VAL A 490 23.04 -13.85 -14.29
CA VAL A 490 23.22 -13.18 -15.58
C VAL A 490 22.32 -13.81 -16.66
N ARG A 491 22.28 -15.15 -16.72
CA ARG A 491 21.41 -15.89 -17.65
C ARG A 491 19.94 -15.61 -17.39
N ALA A 492 19.47 -15.69 -16.14
CA ALA A 492 18.08 -15.43 -15.80
C ALA A 492 17.65 -14.00 -16.15
N VAL A 493 18.52 -13.00 -15.89
CA VAL A 493 18.27 -11.60 -16.27
C VAL A 493 18.20 -11.47 -17.80
N SER A 494 19.14 -12.05 -18.53
CA SER A 494 19.18 -12.02 -20.00
C SER A 494 17.92 -12.65 -20.62
N GLU A 495 17.51 -13.83 -20.16
CA GLU A 495 16.36 -14.56 -20.69
C GLU A 495 15.03 -13.85 -20.42
N VAL A 496 14.83 -13.36 -19.20
CA VAL A 496 13.61 -12.65 -18.84
C VAL A 496 13.48 -11.38 -19.68
N HIS A 497 14.55 -10.61 -19.83
CA HIS A 497 14.51 -9.30 -20.49
C HIS A 497 14.84 -9.32 -21.99
N GLY A 498 15.22 -10.47 -22.55
CA GLY A 498 15.64 -10.58 -23.95
C GLY A 498 16.92 -9.81 -24.26
N LEU A 499 17.86 -9.75 -23.32
CA LEU A 499 19.09 -8.96 -23.45
C LEU A 499 20.22 -9.79 -24.07
N GLY A 500 20.86 -9.28 -25.12
CA GLY A 500 21.96 -9.97 -25.80
C GLY A 500 23.27 -10.01 -25.00
N ARG A 501 23.47 -9.06 -24.07
CA ARG A 501 24.61 -9.03 -23.14
C ARG A 501 24.15 -8.40 -21.82
N VAL A 502 24.63 -8.97 -20.71
CA VAL A 502 24.41 -8.49 -19.34
C VAL A 502 25.79 -8.44 -18.68
N ASP A 503 26.22 -7.26 -18.22
CA ASP A 503 27.51 -7.10 -17.55
C ASP A 503 27.35 -7.41 -16.04
N PRO A 504 28.05 -8.40 -15.48
CA PRO A 504 27.93 -8.72 -14.06
C PRO A 504 28.48 -7.63 -13.13
N SER A 505 29.26 -6.66 -13.62
CA SER A 505 29.67 -5.49 -12.81
C SER A 505 28.57 -4.46 -12.63
N ASP A 506 27.55 -4.48 -13.49
CA ASP A 506 26.42 -3.58 -13.38
C ASP A 506 25.44 -4.04 -12.31
N SER A 507 24.73 -3.09 -11.70
CA SER A 507 23.53 -3.40 -10.93
C SER A 507 22.44 -3.95 -11.85
N TYR A 508 21.44 -4.65 -11.30
CA TYR A 508 20.35 -5.20 -12.10
C TYR A 508 19.68 -4.15 -13.00
N VAL A 509 19.46 -2.93 -12.50
CA VAL A 509 18.85 -1.84 -13.27
C VAL A 509 19.78 -1.31 -14.36
N LEU A 510 21.08 -1.11 -14.07
CA LEU A 510 22.05 -0.66 -15.07
C LEU A 510 22.28 -1.71 -16.17
N ALA A 511 22.18 -2.99 -15.82
CA ALA A 511 22.27 -4.10 -16.77
C ALA A 511 21.03 -4.22 -17.69
N GLY A 512 20.05 -3.32 -17.59
CA GLY A 512 18.82 -3.32 -18.40
C GLY A 512 17.64 -4.06 -17.76
N GLY A 513 17.78 -4.50 -16.51
CA GLY A 513 16.71 -5.14 -15.75
C GLY A 513 15.59 -4.16 -15.38
N ARG A 514 14.35 -4.67 -15.38
CA ARG A 514 13.16 -3.93 -14.94
C ARG A 514 12.64 -4.46 -13.61
N VAL A 515 12.47 -3.59 -12.62
CA VAL A 515 12.14 -3.99 -11.24
C VAL A 515 10.77 -4.65 -11.16
N LEU A 516 9.82 -4.21 -11.98
CA LEU A 516 8.48 -4.79 -12.08
C LEU A 516 8.48 -6.29 -12.45
N ARG A 517 9.53 -6.75 -13.13
CA ARG A 517 9.71 -8.14 -13.57
C ARG A 517 10.68 -8.94 -12.68
N ALA A 518 11.14 -8.37 -11.57
CA ALA A 518 11.96 -9.09 -10.60
C ALA A 518 11.36 -10.44 -10.18
N PRO A 519 10.03 -10.60 -9.97
CA PRO A 519 9.45 -11.92 -9.68
C PRO A 519 9.69 -12.98 -10.78
N GLU A 520 9.67 -12.58 -12.06
CA GLU A 520 9.97 -13.48 -13.19
C GLU A 520 11.44 -13.91 -13.17
N VAL A 521 12.37 -12.99 -12.85
CA VAL A 521 13.81 -13.31 -12.70
C VAL A 521 14.02 -14.33 -11.58
N LEU A 522 13.35 -14.15 -10.44
CA LEU A 522 13.44 -15.10 -9.32
C LEU A 522 12.80 -16.45 -9.63
N ALA A 523 11.74 -16.49 -10.43
CA ALA A 523 11.16 -17.74 -10.93
C ALA A 523 12.15 -18.47 -11.86
N ARG A 524 12.75 -17.74 -12.82
CA ARG A 524 13.75 -18.28 -13.74
C ARG A 524 15.01 -18.78 -13.04
N LEU A 525 15.49 -18.05 -12.02
CA LEU A 525 16.58 -18.50 -11.17
C LEU A 525 16.29 -19.83 -10.48
N ARG A 526 15.07 -20.02 -9.98
CA ARG A 526 14.65 -21.29 -9.35
C ARG A 526 14.61 -22.44 -10.35
N GLU A 527 14.18 -22.20 -11.58
CA GLU A 527 14.28 -23.18 -12.68
C GLU A 527 15.73 -23.55 -13.00
N HIS A 528 16.67 -22.61 -12.83
CA HIS A 528 18.11 -22.85 -12.92
C HIS A 528 18.71 -23.50 -11.66
N GLY A 529 17.90 -23.85 -10.66
CA GLY A 529 18.35 -24.50 -9.44
C GLY A 529 18.90 -23.55 -8.36
N TRP A 530 18.61 -22.24 -8.44
CA TRP A 530 19.10 -21.24 -7.47
C TRP A 530 17.95 -20.47 -6.79
N ALA A 531 18.11 -20.17 -5.51
CA ALA A 531 17.19 -19.36 -4.71
C ALA A 531 17.96 -18.45 -3.73
N GLY A 532 17.26 -17.60 -2.97
CA GLY A 532 17.86 -16.77 -1.92
C GLY A 532 17.82 -15.26 -2.19
N LEU A 533 17.67 -14.87 -3.46
CA LEU A 533 17.42 -13.47 -3.83
C LEU A 533 15.97 -13.06 -3.58
N THR A 534 15.79 -11.77 -3.29
CA THR A 534 14.49 -11.11 -3.13
C THR A 534 14.29 -10.05 -4.21
N PRO A 535 13.04 -9.65 -4.54
CA PRO A 535 12.83 -8.57 -5.50
C PRO A 535 13.49 -7.27 -5.07
N ARG A 536 13.53 -7.01 -3.75
CA ARG A 536 14.21 -5.85 -3.18
C ARG A 536 15.71 -5.87 -3.46
N ALA A 537 16.38 -7.01 -3.33
CA ALA A 537 17.82 -7.11 -3.61
C ALA A 537 18.16 -6.73 -5.06
N LEU A 538 17.28 -7.04 -6.02
CA LEU A 538 17.42 -6.62 -7.43
C LEU A 538 17.13 -5.12 -7.65
N ALA A 539 16.42 -4.46 -6.73
CA ALA A 539 16.17 -3.03 -6.80
C ALA A 539 17.32 -2.19 -6.21
N GLU A 540 18.20 -2.78 -5.41
CA GLU A 540 19.38 -2.10 -4.84
C GLU A 540 20.46 -1.84 -5.91
N PRO A 541 21.35 -0.85 -5.72
CA PRO A 541 22.41 -0.54 -6.70
C PRO A 541 23.58 -1.54 -6.71
N THR A 542 23.42 -2.69 -6.05
CA THR A 542 24.45 -3.70 -5.88
C THR A 542 24.75 -4.40 -7.21
N PRO A 543 26.03 -4.55 -7.61
CA PRO A 543 26.40 -5.30 -8.80
C PRO A 543 25.86 -6.74 -8.80
N LEU A 544 25.47 -7.25 -9.97
CA LEU A 544 24.98 -8.63 -10.12
C LEU A 544 25.99 -9.66 -9.60
N ALA A 545 27.29 -9.44 -9.85
CA ALA A 545 28.37 -10.29 -9.33
C ALA A 545 28.36 -10.38 -7.79
N THR A 546 28.09 -9.26 -7.11
CA THR A 546 28.00 -9.23 -5.65
C THR A 546 26.68 -9.82 -5.14
N LEU A 547 25.56 -9.51 -5.80
CA LEU A 547 24.24 -10.04 -5.47
C LEU A 547 24.19 -11.57 -5.55
N ALA A 548 24.92 -12.18 -6.49
CA ALA A 548 24.99 -13.63 -6.63
C ALA A 548 25.54 -14.32 -5.37
N GLY A 549 26.24 -13.62 -4.47
CA GLY A 549 26.65 -14.15 -3.17
C GLY A 549 25.48 -14.49 -2.22
N LEU A 550 24.27 -13.97 -2.49
CA LEU A 550 23.05 -14.30 -1.76
C LEU A 550 22.36 -15.57 -2.27
N LEU A 551 22.84 -16.14 -3.38
CA LEU A 551 22.23 -17.32 -3.98
C LEU A 551 22.69 -18.60 -3.28
N ALA A 552 21.74 -19.51 -3.11
CA ALA A 552 21.95 -20.86 -2.62
C ALA A 552 21.30 -21.88 -3.59
N PRO A 553 21.91 -23.07 -3.77
CA PRO A 553 21.29 -24.14 -4.53
C PRO A 553 19.92 -24.52 -3.95
N VAL A 554 18.93 -24.71 -4.81
CA VAL A 554 17.62 -25.24 -4.42
C VAL A 554 17.82 -26.70 -4.03
N ARG A 555 17.66 -27.00 -2.74
CA ARG A 555 17.61 -28.39 -2.28
C ARG A 555 16.32 -29.03 -2.82
N PRO A 556 16.35 -30.28 -3.31
CA PRO A 556 15.13 -31.00 -3.63
C PRO A 556 14.24 -31.01 -2.39
N ALA A 557 12.97 -30.67 -2.57
CA ALA A 557 12.01 -30.68 -1.47
C ALA A 557 11.97 -32.09 -0.86
N GLU A 558 12.17 -32.20 0.46
CA GLU A 558 11.72 -33.38 1.19
C GLU A 558 10.21 -33.55 0.91
N PRO A 559 9.74 -34.73 0.52
CA PRO A 559 8.33 -34.93 0.23
C PRO A 559 7.50 -34.59 1.47
N LEU A 560 6.61 -33.60 1.32
CA LEU A 560 5.59 -33.30 2.31
C LEU A 560 4.78 -34.57 2.57
N LEU A 561 4.82 -35.09 3.80
CA LEU A 561 3.95 -36.18 4.24
C LEU A 561 2.49 -35.77 3.96
N PRO A 562 1.66 -36.66 3.38
CA PRO A 562 0.28 -36.34 3.06
C PRO A 562 -0.55 -36.16 4.32
N THR A 563 -0.87 -34.92 4.68
CA THR A 563 -1.88 -34.58 5.70
C THR A 563 -3.28 -34.67 5.09
N HIS A 564 -3.77 -35.88 4.89
CA HIS A 564 -5.20 -36.15 4.77
C HIS A 564 -5.53 -37.51 5.40
N GLN A 565 -5.66 -37.54 6.73
CA GLN A 565 -6.55 -38.50 7.36
C GLN A 565 -7.97 -37.93 7.29
N LYS A 566 -8.77 -38.50 6.40
CA LYS A 566 -10.24 -38.41 6.44
C LYS A 566 -10.70 -38.93 7.80
N LEU A 567 -11.30 -38.09 8.63
CA LEU A 567 -12.20 -38.56 9.67
C LEU A 567 -13.48 -39.03 8.95
N GLY A 568 -13.66 -40.34 8.90
CA GLY A 568 -14.89 -40.97 8.46
C GLY A 568 -15.83 -41.20 9.64
N VAL A 569 -17.12 -41.03 9.33
CA VAL A 569 -18.36 -41.29 10.09
C VAL A 569 -18.71 -40.24 11.13
#